data_AF-A0A7C5J4J4-F1
#
_entry.id   AF-A0A7C5J4J4-F1
#
_cell.length_a   1.000
_cell.length_b   1.000
_cell.length_c   1.000
_cell.angle_alpha   90.00
_cell.angle_beta   90.00
_cell.angle_gamma   90.00
#
_symmetry.space_group_name_H-M   'P 1'
#
loop_
_entity.id
_entity.type
_entity.pdbx_description
1 polymer ?
#
loop_
_entity_poly.entity_id
_entity_poly.type
_entity_poly.pdbx_seq_one_letter_code
_entity_poly.pdbx_strand_id
1 'polypeptide(L)'
;MSPRRLAAVTPLLIALTAACALLATDASAHVGHVISRAERYIKLDVDGYQARVVLSLTLGPDEGRRVLEAADEDGDGEVTRAEADAYLAQWTASLQEELPVRLDDVALTMVWGEPYFEPIGAVRPVPLTLEVVARFELEGGDETVTIVDRMVRREVFERTDVAFQIRGGAGLVQS
;
A
#
# COMPACT_ATOMS: atom_id res chain seq x y z
N MET A 1 7.24 9.22 -66.53
CA MET A 1 7.71 8.67 -65.24
C MET A 1 6.92 9.35 -64.12
N SER A 2 6.09 8.59 -63.40
CA SER A 2 5.05 9.09 -62.49
C SER A 2 5.59 9.48 -61.11
N PRO A 3 5.17 10.62 -60.53
CA PRO A 3 5.25 10.88 -59.10
C PRO A 3 3.90 10.53 -58.47
N ARG A 4 3.72 9.27 -58.05
CA ARG A 4 2.49 8.81 -57.39
C ARG A 4 2.80 7.93 -56.18
N ARG A 5 3.60 8.39 -55.23
CA ARG A 5 3.79 7.70 -53.93
C ARG A 5 4.26 8.65 -52.83
N LEU A 6 3.42 9.60 -52.38
CA LEU A 6 3.72 10.37 -51.16
C LEU A 6 2.48 10.82 -50.35
N ALA A 7 1.26 10.43 -50.74
CA ALA A 7 0.04 10.97 -50.14
C ALA A 7 -0.80 9.97 -49.31
N ALA A 8 -0.25 8.82 -48.92
CA ALA A 8 -1.02 7.77 -48.25
C ALA A 8 -0.39 7.23 -46.95
N VAL A 9 0.66 7.86 -46.43
CA VAL A 9 1.29 7.43 -45.16
C VAL A 9 0.78 8.26 -43.97
N THR A 10 0.24 9.45 -44.23
CA THR A 10 -0.15 10.42 -43.20
C THR A 10 -1.39 10.04 -42.37
N PRO A 11 -2.49 9.48 -42.92
CA PRO A 11 -3.66 9.22 -42.08
C PRO A 11 -3.51 7.98 -41.20
N LEU A 12 -2.64 7.02 -41.57
CA LEU A 12 -2.40 5.80 -40.78
C LEU A 12 -1.64 6.12 -39.48
N LEU A 13 -0.67 7.03 -39.53
CA LEU A 13 0.11 7.46 -38.37
C LEU A 13 -0.73 8.26 -37.36
N ILE A 14 -1.71 9.03 -37.83
CA ILE A 14 -2.66 9.78 -36.98
C ILE A 14 -3.66 8.82 -36.32
N ALA A 15 -4.18 7.84 -37.08
CA ALA A 15 -5.09 6.84 -36.55
C ALA A 15 -4.41 5.94 -35.50
N LEU A 16 -3.12 5.60 -35.70
CA LEU A 16 -2.36 4.80 -34.75
C LEU A 16 -2.06 5.57 -33.44
N THR A 17 -1.74 6.86 -33.52
CA THR A 17 -1.55 7.70 -32.31
C THR A 17 -2.86 7.94 -31.57
N ALA A 18 -3.98 8.13 -32.28
CA ALA A 18 -5.30 8.24 -31.66
C ALA A 18 -5.76 6.93 -30.99
N ALA A 19 -5.42 5.77 -31.58
CA ALA A 19 -5.71 4.46 -30.99
C ALA A 19 -4.86 4.17 -29.74
N CYS A 20 -3.60 4.62 -29.69
CA CYS A 20 -2.79 4.52 -28.48
C CYS A 20 -3.28 5.44 -27.35
N ALA A 21 -3.87 6.60 -27.67
CA ALA A 21 -4.43 7.50 -26.66
C ALA A 21 -5.72 6.96 -26.01
N LEU A 22 -6.48 6.12 -26.73
CA LEU A 22 -7.70 5.47 -26.22
C LEU A 22 -7.41 4.17 -25.43
N LEU A 23 -6.18 3.65 -25.53
CA LEU A 23 -5.68 2.51 -24.76
C LEU A 23 -4.78 2.94 -23.58
N ALA A 24 -4.76 4.23 -23.25
CA ALA A 24 -4.31 4.68 -21.94
C ALA A 24 -5.37 4.25 -20.90
N THR A 25 -5.47 2.94 -20.65
CA THR A 25 -5.97 2.41 -19.38
C THR A 25 -5.22 3.15 -18.30
N ASP A 26 -5.95 3.76 -17.38
CA ASP A 26 -5.42 4.58 -16.29
C ASP A 26 -4.11 3.98 -15.79
N ALA A 27 -3.01 4.62 -16.19
CA ALA A 27 -1.78 4.49 -15.46
C ALA A 27 -2.10 5.18 -14.14
N SER A 28 -2.62 4.40 -13.18
CA SER A 28 -2.73 4.77 -11.78
C SER A 28 -1.30 4.95 -11.30
N ALA A 29 -0.74 6.10 -11.67
CA ALA A 29 0.57 6.57 -11.34
C ALA A 29 0.60 6.61 -9.82
N HIS A 30 1.37 5.71 -9.19
CA HIS A 30 1.55 5.56 -7.75
C HIS A 30 1.14 6.80 -6.95
N VAL A 31 -0.16 6.91 -6.65
CA VAL A 31 -0.69 7.93 -5.77
C VAL A 31 -0.61 7.29 -4.41
N GLY A 32 0.37 7.69 -3.60
CA GLY A 32 0.49 7.21 -2.22
C GLY A 32 -0.88 7.14 -1.57
N HIS A 33 -1.14 6.02 -0.87
CA HIS A 33 -2.45 5.54 -0.46
C HIS A 33 -3.44 6.65 -0.06
N VAL A 34 -4.75 6.46 -0.27
CA VAL A 34 -5.80 7.47 0.04
C VAL A 34 -5.77 7.90 1.52
N ILE A 35 -5.26 7.02 2.38
CA ILE A 35 -5.16 7.20 3.83
C ILE A 35 -4.30 8.42 4.16
N SER A 36 -4.94 9.45 4.70
CA SER A 36 -4.29 10.70 5.10
C SER A 36 -4.06 10.76 6.62
N ARG A 37 -4.95 10.14 7.41
CA ARG A 37 -4.90 10.09 8.88
C ARG A 37 -5.21 8.68 9.40
N ALA A 38 -4.31 8.11 10.19
CA ALA A 38 -4.51 6.81 10.83
C ALA A 38 -3.76 6.76 12.17
N GLU A 39 -4.34 6.08 13.15
CA GLU A 39 -3.53 5.45 14.19
C GLU A 39 -2.82 4.24 13.54
N ARG A 40 -1.50 4.19 13.67
CA ARG A 40 -0.67 3.17 13.02
C ARG A 40 0.03 2.34 14.08
N TYR A 41 -0.08 1.03 13.93
CA TYR A 41 0.64 0.07 14.75
C TYR A 41 1.46 -0.87 13.86
N ILE A 42 2.74 -1.00 14.17
CA ILE A 42 3.64 -1.98 13.55
C ILE A 42 4.11 -2.92 14.65
N LYS A 43 3.87 -4.21 14.45
CA LYS A 43 4.30 -5.26 15.38
C LYS A 43 5.31 -6.17 14.71
N LEU A 44 6.37 -6.53 15.41
CA LEU A 44 7.27 -7.61 15.03
C LEU A 44 7.18 -8.69 16.11
N ASP A 45 6.69 -9.86 15.73
CA ASP A 45 6.71 -11.08 16.54
C ASP A 45 7.78 -12.02 15.99
N VAL A 46 8.49 -12.73 16.87
CA VAL A 46 9.46 -13.77 16.48
C VAL A 46 9.09 -15.06 17.19
N ASP A 47 8.98 -16.14 16.43
CA ASP A 47 8.75 -17.49 16.92
C ASP A 47 9.71 -18.47 16.23
N GLY A 48 10.70 -18.96 16.98
CA GLY A 48 11.77 -19.79 16.45
C GLY A 48 12.55 -19.08 15.32
N TYR A 49 12.56 -19.70 14.14
CA TYR A 49 13.24 -19.20 12.94
C TYR A 49 12.30 -18.41 12.02
N GLN A 50 11.18 -17.90 12.55
CA GLN A 50 10.23 -17.12 11.77
C GLN A 50 9.93 -15.79 12.45
N ALA A 51 9.94 -14.72 11.67
CA ALA A 51 9.45 -13.41 12.05
C ALA A 51 8.11 -13.11 11.37
N ARG A 52 7.26 -12.39 12.09
CA ARG A 52 5.95 -11.92 11.62
C ARG A 52 5.84 -10.42 11.84
N VAL A 53 5.61 -9.67 10.78
CA VAL A 53 5.34 -8.23 10.81
C VAL A 53 3.85 -8.01 10.61
N VAL A 54 3.21 -7.29 11.53
CA VAL A 54 1.81 -6.86 11.41
C VAL A 54 1.79 -5.36 11.21
N LEU A 55 1.07 -4.91 10.19
CA LEU A 55 0.72 -3.51 10.00
C LEU A 55 -0.79 -3.37 10.20
N SER A 56 -1.18 -2.56 11.18
CA SER A 56 -2.57 -2.25 11.47
C SER A 56 -2.79 -0.74 11.43
N LEU A 57 -3.79 -0.31 10.69
CA LEU A 57 -4.23 1.08 10.58
C LEU A 57 -5.66 1.19 11.10
N THR A 58 -5.88 2.06 12.09
CA THR A 58 -7.21 2.42 12.56
C THR A 58 -7.51 3.85 12.12
N LEU A 59 -8.61 4.03 11.41
CA LEU A 59 -9.02 5.29 10.81
C LEU A 59 -10.19 5.89 11.58
N GLY A 60 -10.20 7.21 11.71
CA GLY A 60 -11.39 7.93 12.20
C GLY A 60 -12.53 7.93 11.18
N PRO A 61 -13.76 8.30 11.57
CA PRO A 61 -14.96 8.17 10.73
C PRO A 61 -14.87 8.79 9.33
N ASP A 62 -14.35 10.01 9.23
CA ASP A 62 -14.27 10.72 7.95
C ASP A 62 -13.21 10.11 7.02
N GLU A 63 -12.12 9.60 7.58
CA GLU A 63 -11.11 8.87 6.82
C GLU A 63 -11.63 7.50 6.40
N GLY A 64 -12.32 6.80 7.29
CA GLY A 64 -12.97 5.54 6.99
C GLY A 64 -13.94 5.67 5.82
N ARG A 65 -14.77 6.73 5.79
CA ARG A 65 -15.60 7.04 4.61
C ARG A 65 -14.77 7.18 3.34
N ARG A 66 -13.69 7.96 3.36
CA ARG A 66 -12.85 8.19 2.17
C ARG A 66 -12.20 6.90 1.65
N VAL A 67 -11.81 6.01 2.56
CA VAL A 67 -11.28 4.70 2.18
C VAL A 67 -12.37 3.78 1.65
N LEU A 68 -13.58 3.80 2.23
CA LEU A 68 -14.73 3.09 1.68
C LEU A 68 -15.10 3.61 0.29
N GLU A 69 -15.13 4.94 0.07
CA GLU A 69 -15.33 5.57 -1.24
C GLU A 69 -14.26 5.16 -2.26
N ALA A 70 -13.02 4.89 -1.80
CA ALA A 70 -11.94 4.44 -2.67
C ALA A 70 -11.96 2.92 -2.91
N ALA A 71 -12.59 2.15 -2.02
CA ALA A 71 -12.77 0.72 -2.16
C ALA A 71 -14.00 0.36 -3.01
N ASP A 72 -15.06 1.18 -2.96
CA ASP A 72 -16.26 1.10 -3.81
C ASP A 72 -15.89 1.35 -5.28
N GLU A 73 -15.55 0.27 -5.99
CA GLU A 73 -14.97 0.32 -7.34
C GLU A 73 -16.06 0.57 -8.38
N ASP A 74 -17.26 0.02 -8.15
CA ASP A 74 -18.40 0.20 -9.06
C ASP A 74 -19.25 1.45 -8.73
N GLY A 75 -19.04 2.06 -7.57
CA GLY A 75 -19.62 3.33 -7.17
C GLY A 75 -21.09 3.24 -6.76
N ASP A 76 -21.56 2.07 -6.33
CA ASP A 76 -22.95 1.85 -5.94
C ASP A 76 -23.26 2.31 -4.50
N GLY A 77 -22.23 2.72 -3.75
CA GLY A 77 -22.32 3.19 -2.37
C GLY A 77 -22.23 2.08 -1.32
N GLU A 78 -21.93 0.84 -1.69
CA GLU A 78 -21.75 -0.31 -0.81
C GLU A 78 -20.45 -1.05 -1.16
N VAL A 79 -19.49 -1.06 -0.23
CA VAL A 79 -18.27 -1.85 -0.43
C VAL A 79 -18.58 -3.33 -0.22
N THR A 80 -18.32 -4.14 -1.24
CA THR A 80 -18.36 -5.60 -1.15
C THR A 80 -17.05 -6.18 -0.63
N ARG A 81 -17.03 -7.47 -0.29
CA ARG A 81 -15.78 -8.14 0.11
C ARG A 81 -14.76 -8.21 -1.03
N ALA A 82 -15.21 -8.40 -2.27
CA ALA A 82 -14.31 -8.46 -3.42
C ALA A 82 -13.60 -7.12 -3.63
N GLU A 83 -14.32 -6.02 -3.48
CA GLU A 83 -13.79 -4.65 -3.54
C GLU A 83 -12.83 -4.34 -2.39
N ALA A 84 -13.19 -4.72 -1.16
CA ALA A 84 -12.28 -4.59 -0.01
C ALA A 84 -10.98 -5.38 -0.22
N ASP A 85 -11.07 -6.60 -0.73
CA ASP A 85 -9.90 -7.43 -1.05
C ASP A 85 -9.04 -6.81 -2.16
N ALA A 86 -9.68 -6.25 -3.21
CA ALA A 86 -8.99 -5.56 -4.30
C ALA A 86 -8.27 -4.29 -3.80
N TYR A 87 -8.94 -3.49 -2.97
CA TYR A 87 -8.35 -2.31 -2.33
C TYR A 87 -7.13 -2.68 -1.48
N LEU A 88 -7.23 -3.74 -0.66
CA LEU A 88 -6.11 -4.22 0.16
C LEU A 88 -4.95 -4.75 -0.69
N ALA A 89 -5.23 -5.43 -1.79
CA ALA A 89 -4.19 -5.89 -2.73
C ALA A 89 -3.44 -4.70 -3.34
N GLN A 90 -4.16 -3.64 -3.70
CA GLN A 90 -3.54 -2.40 -4.19
C GLN A 90 -2.72 -1.70 -3.10
N TRP A 91 -3.26 -1.59 -1.89
CA TRP A 91 -2.58 -0.97 -0.75
C TRP A 91 -1.31 -1.75 -0.36
N THR A 92 -1.38 -3.08 -0.28
CA THR A 92 -0.20 -3.90 0.06
C THR A 92 0.92 -3.81 -0.96
N ALA A 93 0.61 -3.57 -2.23
CA ALA A 93 1.63 -3.35 -3.26
C ALA A 93 2.46 -2.09 -2.99
N SER A 94 1.91 -1.03 -2.38
CA SER A 94 2.69 0.18 -2.04
C SER A 94 3.62 -0.02 -0.84
N LEU A 95 3.34 -1.00 0.02
CA LEU A 95 4.08 -1.21 1.26
C LEU A 95 5.55 -1.61 1.06
N GLN A 96 5.92 -2.15 -0.11
CA GLN A 96 7.32 -2.45 -0.40
C GLN A 96 8.18 -1.18 -0.43
N GLU A 97 7.60 -0.04 -0.84
CA GLU A 97 8.27 1.26 -0.88
C GLU A 97 8.04 2.07 0.40
N GLU A 98 6.84 1.96 0.98
CA GLU A 98 6.42 2.73 2.16
C GLU A 98 6.86 2.13 3.49
N LEU A 99 7.10 0.81 3.54
CA LEU A 99 7.58 0.07 4.72
C LEU A 99 8.70 -0.91 4.33
N PRO A 100 9.84 -0.45 3.79
CA PRO A 100 10.93 -1.33 3.45
C PRO A 100 11.47 -2.01 4.71
N VAL A 101 11.52 -3.34 4.66
CA VAL A 101 12.09 -4.20 5.70
C VAL A 101 13.45 -4.71 5.24
N ARG A 102 14.43 -4.70 6.15
CA ARG A 102 15.75 -5.29 5.94
C ARG A 102 16.07 -6.30 7.02
N LEU A 103 16.75 -7.38 6.65
CA LEU A 103 17.40 -8.33 7.54
C LEU A 103 18.90 -8.22 7.29
N ASP A 104 19.68 -7.80 8.29
CA ASP A 104 21.13 -7.57 8.18
C ASP A 104 21.50 -6.73 6.94
N ASP A 105 20.83 -5.59 6.80
CA ASP A 105 20.93 -4.64 5.68
C ASP A 105 20.47 -5.16 4.30
N VAL A 106 20.11 -6.45 4.17
CA VAL A 106 19.53 -7.01 2.96
C VAL A 106 18.04 -6.68 2.88
N ALA A 107 17.63 -6.04 1.78
CA ALA A 107 16.23 -5.72 1.55
C ALA A 107 15.39 -6.98 1.34
N LEU A 108 14.32 -7.12 2.13
CA LEU A 108 13.34 -8.19 1.97
C LEU A 108 12.24 -7.76 1.01
N THR A 109 11.83 -8.68 0.14
CA THR A 109 10.57 -8.56 -0.60
C THR A 109 9.48 -9.16 0.27
N MET A 110 8.65 -8.30 0.86
CA MET A 110 7.63 -8.74 1.81
C MET A 110 6.41 -9.24 1.06
N VAL A 111 5.96 -10.46 1.39
CA VAL A 111 4.67 -10.98 0.93
C VAL A 111 3.64 -10.68 2.03
N TRP A 112 2.85 -9.64 1.83
CA TRP A 112 1.76 -9.27 2.71
C TRP A 112 0.52 -10.14 2.43
N GLY A 113 -0.08 -10.64 3.49
CA GLY A 113 -1.27 -11.50 3.48
C GLY A 113 -2.11 -11.31 4.73
N GLU A 114 -3.02 -12.26 4.99
CA GLU A 114 -4.03 -12.16 6.06
C GLU A 114 -4.74 -10.79 6.07
N PRO A 115 -5.35 -10.40 4.93
CA PRO A 115 -6.02 -9.12 4.84
C PRO A 115 -7.20 -9.03 5.81
N TYR A 116 -7.31 -7.89 6.47
CA TYR A 116 -8.43 -7.52 7.30
C TYR A 116 -8.89 -6.10 6.93
N PHE A 117 -10.17 -5.95 6.66
CA PHE A 117 -10.83 -4.70 6.32
C PHE A 117 -12.23 -4.72 6.91
N GLU A 118 -12.47 -3.88 7.91
CA GLU A 118 -13.77 -3.79 8.58
C GLU A 118 -14.06 -2.36 9.04
N PRO A 119 -15.30 -1.86 8.92
CA PRO A 119 -16.46 -2.58 8.38
C PRO A 119 -16.52 -2.62 6.84
N ILE A 120 -17.15 -3.68 6.32
CA ILE A 120 -17.59 -3.79 4.91
C ILE A 120 -19.07 -3.37 4.80
N GLY A 121 -19.47 -2.82 3.65
CA GLY A 121 -20.83 -2.36 3.34
C GLY A 121 -20.90 -0.86 3.08
N ALA A 122 -22.03 -0.24 3.46
CA ALA A 122 -22.36 1.12 3.05
C ALA A 122 -21.23 2.13 3.25
N VAL A 123 -20.97 2.90 2.21
CA VAL A 123 -20.08 4.05 2.23
C VAL A 123 -20.67 5.13 3.14
N ARG A 124 -20.11 5.25 4.33
CA ARG A 124 -20.56 6.21 5.35
C ARG A 124 -19.43 6.60 6.30
N PRO A 125 -19.56 7.71 7.03
CA PRO A 125 -18.62 8.02 8.12
C PRO A 125 -18.65 6.93 9.19
N VAL A 126 -17.59 6.16 9.30
CA VAL A 126 -17.44 5.06 10.28
C VAL A 126 -15.96 4.79 10.54
N PRO A 127 -15.54 4.49 11.79
CA PRO A 127 -14.19 4.01 12.02
C PRO A 127 -13.92 2.77 11.17
N LEU A 128 -12.75 2.74 10.53
CA LEU A 128 -12.34 1.65 9.63
C LEU A 128 -10.99 1.12 10.10
N THR A 129 -10.83 -0.20 10.12
CA THR A 129 -9.56 -0.86 10.39
C THR A 129 -9.09 -1.60 9.15
N LEU A 130 -7.80 -1.43 8.82
CA LEU A 130 -7.09 -2.16 7.79
C LEU A 130 -5.91 -2.87 8.44
N GLU A 131 -5.74 -4.16 8.20
CA GLU A 131 -4.59 -4.90 8.72
C GLU A 131 -4.07 -5.93 7.72
N VAL A 132 -2.75 -6.07 7.68
CA VAL A 132 -2.03 -7.06 6.89
C VAL A 132 -0.83 -7.59 7.64
N VAL A 133 -0.44 -8.81 7.29
CA VAL A 133 0.62 -9.56 7.95
C VAL A 133 1.61 -10.06 6.91
N ALA A 134 2.89 -9.85 7.14
CA ALA A 134 3.95 -10.49 6.38
C ALA A 134 4.78 -11.41 7.28
N ARG A 135 5.30 -12.49 6.70
CA ARG A 135 6.21 -13.43 7.39
C ARG A 135 7.48 -13.60 6.59
N PHE A 136 8.58 -13.82 7.29
CA PHE A 136 9.86 -14.18 6.70
C PHE A 136 10.66 -15.07 7.64
N GLU A 137 11.56 -15.85 7.05
CA GLU A 137 12.42 -16.77 7.78
C GLU A 137 13.65 -16.03 8.32
N LEU A 138 14.16 -16.52 9.44
CA LEU A 138 15.36 -16.10 10.14
C LEU A 138 16.37 -17.25 10.08
N GLU A 139 17.65 -16.94 9.96
CA GLU A 139 18.71 -17.96 9.97
C GLU A 139 19.09 -18.35 11.41
N GLY A 140 18.76 -17.49 12.38
CA GLY A 140 19.11 -17.63 13.79
C GLY A 140 20.51 -17.12 14.12
N GLY A 141 20.74 -16.87 15.40
CA GLY A 141 21.92 -16.14 15.86
C GLY A 141 21.59 -14.66 16.08
N ASP A 142 22.60 -13.80 15.94
CA ASP A 142 22.44 -12.36 16.09
C ASP A 142 22.09 -11.75 14.71
N GLU A 143 20.80 -11.50 14.48
CA GLU A 143 20.27 -10.89 13.25
C GLU A 143 19.58 -9.55 13.59
N THR A 144 19.67 -8.57 12.69
CA THR A 144 19.06 -7.24 12.83
C THR A 144 17.94 -7.05 11.82
N VAL A 145 16.70 -6.90 12.32
CA VAL A 145 15.56 -6.50 11.50
C VAL A 145 15.38 -4.97 11.57
N THR A 146 15.47 -4.31 10.42
CA THR A 146 15.22 -2.88 10.28
C THR A 146 13.93 -2.64 9.49
N ILE A 147 12.98 -1.93 10.08
CA ILE A 147 11.74 -1.49 9.42
C ILE A 147 11.77 0.03 9.36
N VAL A 148 11.66 0.62 8.16
CA VAL A 148 11.61 2.07 7.98
C VAL A 148 10.20 2.49 7.62
N ASP A 149 9.56 3.29 8.46
CA ASP A 149 8.23 3.86 8.18
C ASP A 149 8.37 5.10 7.29
N ARG A 150 8.01 4.96 6.01
CA ARG A 150 7.99 6.02 4.99
C ARG A 150 6.58 6.37 4.53
N MET A 151 5.54 5.76 5.10
CA MET A 151 4.16 6.01 4.69
C MET A 151 3.82 7.49 4.90
N VAL A 152 3.39 8.16 3.82
CA VAL A 152 3.20 9.62 3.77
C VAL A 152 2.18 10.07 4.82
N ARG A 153 2.62 10.86 5.80
CA ARG A 153 1.72 11.57 6.73
C ARG A 153 1.35 12.90 6.11
N ARG A 154 0.10 13.05 5.66
CA ARG A 154 -0.35 14.30 5.02
C ARG A 154 -0.64 15.43 6.01
N GLU A 155 -0.74 15.12 7.31
CA GLU A 155 -0.87 16.13 8.38
C GLU A 155 -0.04 15.79 9.62
N VAL A 156 0.50 16.83 10.27
CA VAL A 156 1.39 16.75 11.44
C VAL A 156 0.55 16.71 12.73
N PHE A 157 0.61 15.61 13.47
CA PHE A 157 0.14 15.56 14.87
C PHE A 157 1.31 15.80 15.83
N GLU A 158 1.04 16.47 16.96
CA GLU A 158 1.98 16.57 18.07
C GLU A 158 2.16 15.19 18.74
N ARG A 159 3.43 14.81 18.90
CA ARG A 159 3.91 13.54 19.45
C ARG A 159 3.48 13.35 20.91
N THR A 160 2.99 12.16 21.25
CA THR A 160 3.42 11.51 22.49
C THR A 160 4.45 10.47 22.09
N ASP A 161 5.73 10.78 22.31
CA ASP A 161 6.81 9.82 22.11
C ASP A 161 6.71 8.74 23.17
N VAL A 162 6.44 7.52 22.74
CA VAL A 162 6.55 6.37 23.62
C VAL A 162 7.75 5.57 23.16
N ALA A 163 8.85 5.72 23.90
CA ALA A 163 10.01 4.87 23.78
C ALA A 163 9.72 3.55 24.50
N PHE A 164 9.68 2.43 23.78
CA PHE A 164 9.72 1.09 24.37
C PHE A 164 11.09 0.48 24.14
N GLN A 165 11.81 0.25 25.23
CA GLN A 165 13.06 -0.49 25.25
C GLN A 165 12.73 -1.93 25.66
N ILE A 166 12.66 -2.84 24.70
CA ILE A 166 12.50 -4.28 24.98
C ILE A 166 13.91 -4.86 25.15
N ARG A 167 14.16 -5.51 26.30
CA ARG A 167 15.43 -6.20 26.56
C ARG A 167 15.58 -7.37 25.59
N GLY A 168 16.50 -7.23 24.63
CA GLY A 168 16.77 -8.20 23.57
C GLY A 168 17.35 -7.57 22.30
N GLY A 169 17.16 -6.26 22.10
CA GLY A 169 17.82 -5.48 21.05
C GLY A 169 17.04 -5.41 19.75
N ALA A 170 16.23 -4.35 19.61
CA ALA A 170 15.82 -3.83 18.31
C ALA A 170 15.98 -2.30 18.39
N GLY A 171 16.77 -1.72 17.50
CA GLY A 171 17.01 -0.29 17.42
C GLY A 171 16.25 0.30 16.23
N LEU A 172 15.48 1.37 16.47
CA LEU A 172 14.87 2.14 15.38
C LEU A 172 15.94 3.07 14.78
N VAL A 173 16.21 2.94 13.48
CA VAL A 173 17.00 3.93 12.73
C VAL A 173 16.04 4.99 12.20
N GLN A 174 16.14 6.20 12.75
CA GLN A 174 15.48 7.39 12.22
C GLN A 174 16.46 8.10 11.27
N SER A 175 16.09 8.27 10.00
CA SER A 175 16.80 9.12 9.04
C SER A 175 16.01 10.38 8.76
#